data_AF-A0A6P0U4Z1-F1
#
_entry.id   AF-A0A6P0U4Z1-F1
#
_cell.length_a   1.000
_cell.length_b   1.000
_cell.length_c   1.000
_cell.angle_alpha   90.00
_cell.angle_beta   90.00
_cell.angle_gamma   90.00
#
_symmetry.space_group_name_H-M   'P 1'
#
loop_
_entity.id
_entity.type
_entity.pdbx_description
1 polymer ?
#
loop_
_entity_poly.entity_id
_entity_poly.type
_entity_poly.pdbx_seq_one_letter_code
_entity_poly.pdbx_strand_id
1 'polypeptide(L)'
;PELLPEALAAARQIQWEYNRAQALRALVEKLPEILPETLATARQIEDEEYSAKVLSALANKLTPELLPEVLAAARQFQDEYNQAKVLSALADQLPEILPEALAAARQIQHEYHRALAFRALAEKLTPELLPEALTAARQIQNEYNRAQALIALAEKLTLELLPEALAAARQIQDEYSRAQILSALADKLPELLPEALAVARQIQDEEELTEVFSALADKLTPELLPEALTAARQIQFESHRAEVLSALADKLPELLPEALTATQQIQDEYDRANVLNALADKLTQMPKTQLYPLWQDTLHTLSLRTRPDLLSDITALTPVIFYLGGEEAIKNTAITIQDVSRWWR
;
A
#
# COMPACT_ATOMS: atom_id res chain seq x y z
N PRO A 1 -48.79 -6.96 -6.68
CA PRO A 1 -49.13 -7.36 -5.30
C PRO A 1 -49.50 -8.84 -5.18
N GLU A 2 -50.45 -9.36 -5.97
CA GLU A 2 -50.93 -10.76 -5.82
C GLU A 2 -49.92 -11.85 -6.22
N LEU A 3 -48.99 -11.57 -7.14
CA LEU A 3 -47.98 -12.55 -7.60
C LEU A 3 -46.74 -12.67 -6.67
N LEU A 4 -46.62 -11.83 -5.64
CA LEU A 4 -45.43 -11.76 -4.77
C LEU A 4 -45.32 -12.95 -3.82
N PRO A 5 -46.40 -13.33 -3.08
CA PRO A 5 -46.36 -14.51 -2.23
C PRO A 5 -46.19 -15.80 -3.04
N GLU A 6 -46.73 -15.84 -4.26
CA GLU A 6 -46.62 -16.98 -5.17
C GLU A 6 -45.19 -17.17 -5.68
N ALA A 7 -44.50 -16.09 -6.07
CA ALA A 7 -43.10 -16.16 -6.51
C ALA A 7 -42.18 -16.62 -5.37
N LEU A 8 -42.39 -16.12 -4.14
CA LEU A 8 -41.63 -16.57 -2.98
C LEU A 8 -41.96 -18.03 -2.61
N ALA A 9 -43.24 -18.44 -2.68
CA ALA A 9 -43.64 -19.82 -2.46
C ALA A 9 -43.01 -20.77 -3.48
N ALA A 10 -42.94 -20.36 -4.76
CA ALA A 10 -42.24 -21.11 -5.80
C ALA A 10 -40.75 -21.23 -5.50
N ALA A 11 -40.08 -20.12 -5.11
CA ALA A 11 -38.67 -20.15 -4.72
C ALA A 11 -38.40 -21.09 -3.54
N ARG A 12 -39.28 -21.10 -2.52
CA ARG A 12 -39.18 -22.01 -1.37
C ARG A 12 -39.24 -23.49 -1.74
N GLN A 13 -40.01 -23.84 -2.77
CA GLN A 13 -40.19 -25.23 -3.23
C GLN A 13 -39.04 -25.74 -4.12
N ILE A 14 -38.09 -24.89 -4.51
CA ILE A 14 -36.93 -25.31 -5.29
C ILE A 14 -36.05 -26.26 -4.46
N GLN A 15 -35.88 -27.50 -4.94
CA GLN A 15 -35.12 -28.53 -4.23
C GLN A 15 -33.62 -28.25 -4.20
N TRP A 16 -33.06 -27.69 -5.27
CA TRP A 16 -31.63 -27.39 -5.36
C TRP A 16 -31.32 -26.07 -4.67
N GLU A 17 -30.59 -26.13 -3.55
CA GLU A 17 -30.34 -24.95 -2.71
C GLU A 17 -29.64 -23.81 -3.46
N TYR A 18 -28.72 -24.13 -4.37
CA TYR A 18 -28.12 -23.13 -5.27
C TYR A 18 -29.19 -22.37 -6.07
N ASN A 19 -30.10 -23.09 -6.73
CA ASN A 19 -31.17 -22.50 -7.54
C ASN A 19 -32.17 -21.73 -6.66
N ARG A 20 -32.45 -22.25 -5.45
CA ARG A 20 -33.26 -21.57 -4.44
C ARG A 20 -32.62 -20.23 -4.04
N ALA A 21 -31.33 -20.22 -3.73
CA ALA A 21 -30.59 -19.00 -3.40
C ALA A 21 -30.56 -18.01 -4.56
N GLN A 22 -30.35 -18.44 -5.81
CA GLN A 22 -30.42 -17.54 -6.96
C GLN A 22 -31.81 -16.94 -7.16
N ALA A 23 -32.87 -17.75 -7.02
CA ALA A 23 -34.24 -17.27 -7.10
C ALA A 23 -34.53 -16.23 -6.00
N LEU A 24 -34.13 -16.51 -4.75
CA LEU A 24 -34.30 -15.57 -3.64
C LEU A 24 -33.53 -14.26 -3.90
N ARG A 25 -32.28 -14.31 -4.37
CA ARG A 25 -31.51 -13.11 -4.71
C ARG A 25 -32.20 -12.27 -5.79
N ALA A 26 -32.72 -12.90 -6.83
CA ALA A 26 -33.47 -12.20 -7.87
C ALA A 26 -34.76 -11.54 -7.33
N LEU A 27 -35.43 -12.19 -6.38
CA LEU A 27 -36.60 -11.63 -5.71
C LEU A 27 -36.24 -10.42 -4.83
N VAL A 28 -35.12 -10.49 -4.09
CA VAL A 28 -34.61 -9.36 -3.27
C VAL A 28 -34.39 -8.12 -4.11
N GLU A 29 -33.86 -8.24 -5.33
CA GLU A 29 -33.61 -7.08 -6.19
C GLU A 29 -34.87 -6.39 -6.68
N LYS A 30 -35.98 -7.12 -6.80
CA LYS A 30 -37.19 -6.61 -7.43
C LYS A 30 -38.23 -6.16 -6.41
N LEU A 31 -38.22 -6.71 -5.20
CA LEU A 31 -39.39 -6.70 -4.31
C LEU A 31 -39.00 -6.47 -2.83
N PRO A 32 -38.95 -5.22 -2.35
CA PRO A 32 -38.60 -4.91 -0.96
C PRO A 32 -39.70 -5.31 0.05
N GLU A 33 -40.92 -5.55 -0.41
CA GLU A 33 -42.08 -5.86 0.44
C GLU A 33 -42.04 -7.26 1.06
N ILE A 34 -41.20 -8.18 0.52
CA ILE A 34 -41.10 -9.59 0.95
C ILE A 34 -39.77 -9.90 1.64
N LEU A 35 -39.03 -8.88 2.08
CA LEU A 35 -37.72 -9.03 2.72
C LEU A 35 -37.77 -9.87 4.02
N PRO A 36 -38.73 -9.69 4.94
CA PRO A 36 -38.83 -10.53 6.15
C PRO A 36 -39.00 -12.02 5.82
N GLU A 37 -39.89 -12.34 4.88
CA GLU A 37 -40.17 -13.72 4.49
C GLU A 37 -39.01 -14.35 3.69
N THR A 38 -38.28 -13.53 2.95
CA THR A 38 -37.05 -13.94 2.24
C THR A 38 -35.93 -14.22 3.23
N LEU A 39 -35.76 -13.39 4.26
CA LEU A 39 -34.82 -13.63 5.37
C LEU A 39 -35.13 -14.93 6.10
N ALA A 40 -36.39 -15.16 6.45
CA ALA A 40 -36.81 -16.41 7.07
C ALA A 40 -36.48 -17.64 6.20
N THR A 41 -36.60 -17.50 4.88
CA THR A 41 -36.26 -18.58 3.92
C THR A 41 -34.75 -18.76 3.79
N ALA A 42 -33.98 -17.67 3.76
CA ALA A 42 -32.51 -17.71 3.71
C ALA A 42 -31.93 -18.46 4.91
N ARG A 43 -32.50 -18.25 6.11
CA ARG A 43 -32.12 -18.95 7.35
C ARG A 43 -32.41 -20.45 7.35
N GLN A 44 -33.22 -20.94 6.42
CA GLN A 44 -33.56 -22.37 6.27
C GLN A 44 -32.71 -23.07 5.19
N ILE A 45 -31.79 -22.36 4.52
CA ILE A 45 -30.83 -22.96 3.60
C ILE A 45 -29.73 -23.63 4.44
N GLU A 46 -29.48 -24.92 4.17
CA GLU A 46 -28.50 -25.71 4.93
C GLU A 46 -27.06 -25.39 4.51
N ASP A 47 -26.82 -25.19 3.22
CA ASP A 47 -25.54 -24.73 2.70
C ASP A 47 -25.29 -23.26 3.07
N GLU A 48 -24.33 -23.05 3.95
CA GLU A 48 -23.95 -21.74 4.45
C GLU A 48 -23.46 -20.80 3.32
N GLU A 49 -22.79 -21.30 2.28
CA GLU A 49 -22.33 -20.43 1.19
C GLU A 49 -23.54 -19.82 0.45
N TYR A 50 -24.57 -20.62 0.22
CA TYR A 50 -25.80 -20.17 -0.42
C TYR A 50 -26.63 -19.27 0.51
N SER A 51 -26.72 -19.61 1.79
CA SER A 51 -27.37 -18.75 2.80
C SER A 51 -26.70 -17.39 2.88
N ALA A 52 -25.38 -17.34 3.01
CA ALA A 52 -24.59 -16.11 3.06
C ALA A 52 -24.76 -15.25 1.81
N LYS A 53 -24.84 -15.87 0.61
CA LYS A 53 -25.12 -15.15 -0.64
C LYS A 53 -26.49 -14.47 -0.62
N VAL A 54 -27.52 -15.10 -0.07
CA VAL A 54 -28.85 -14.48 0.06
C VAL A 54 -28.84 -13.40 1.14
N LEU A 55 -28.28 -13.66 2.31
CA LEU A 55 -28.19 -12.68 3.41
C LEU A 55 -27.38 -11.43 3.02
N SER A 56 -26.30 -11.60 2.26
CA SER A 56 -25.50 -10.47 1.74
C SER A 56 -26.29 -9.65 0.71
N ALA A 57 -27.09 -10.31 -0.14
CA ALA A 57 -27.96 -9.61 -1.08
C ALA A 57 -29.08 -8.86 -0.36
N LEU A 58 -29.62 -9.46 0.71
CA LEU A 58 -30.60 -8.83 1.59
C LEU A 58 -29.99 -7.58 2.23
N ALA A 59 -28.81 -7.68 2.87
CA ALA A 59 -28.13 -6.54 3.50
C ALA A 59 -28.23 -5.27 2.65
N ASN A 60 -27.87 -5.34 1.37
CA ASN A 60 -27.87 -4.22 0.43
C ASN A 60 -29.21 -3.54 0.12
N LYS A 61 -30.33 -4.05 0.63
CA LYS A 61 -31.69 -3.60 0.34
C LYS A 61 -32.58 -3.45 1.56
N LEU A 62 -32.07 -3.76 2.76
CA LEU A 62 -32.91 -3.80 3.96
C LEU A 62 -33.25 -2.42 4.49
N THR A 63 -34.43 -2.35 5.11
CA THR A 63 -34.76 -1.26 6.01
C THR A 63 -34.04 -1.46 7.36
N PRO A 64 -33.77 -0.39 8.13
CA PRO A 64 -33.02 -0.47 9.38
C PRO A 64 -33.53 -1.51 10.39
N GLU A 65 -34.83 -1.82 10.35
CA GLU A 65 -35.50 -2.71 11.30
C GLU A 65 -35.07 -4.18 11.17
N LEU A 66 -34.63 -4.61 9.99
CA LEU A 66 -34.29 -6.02 9.71
C LEU A 66 -32.80 -6.34 9.81
N LEU A 67 -31.93 -5.31 9.89
CA LEU A 67 -30.49 -5.49 10.00
C LEU A 67 -30.06 -6.29 11.24
N PRO A 68 -30.65 -6.10 12.44
CA PRO A 68 -30.32 -6.91 13.61
C PRO A 68 -30.60 -8.39 13.42
N GLU A 69 -31.64 -8.75 12.66
CA GLU A 69 -31.98 -10.15 12.39
C GLU A 69 -30.98 -10.79 11.42
N VAL A 70 -30.53 -10.05 10.40
CA VAL A 70 -29.48 -10.55 9.50
C VAL A 70 -28.15 -10.69 10.23
N LEU A 71 -27.82 -9.76 11.13
CA LEU A 71 -26.63 -9.90 11.97
C LEU A 71 -26.73 -11.11 12.91
N ALA A 72 -27.89 -11.34 13.52
CA ALA A 72 -28.12 -12.52 14.35
C ALA A 72 -27.98 -13.81 13.54
N ALA A 73 -28.47 -13.83 12.29
CA ALA A 73 -28.27 -14.95 11.38
C ALA A 73 -26.78 -15.12 11.02
N ALA A 74 -26.07 -14.04 10.70
CA ALA A 74 -24.63 -14.06 10.39
C ALA A 74 -23.79 -14.66 11.53
N ARG A 75 -24.15 -14.38 12.79
CA ARG A 75 -23.48 -14.92 13.98
C ARG A 75 -23.68 -16.43 14.19
N GLN A 76 -24.62 -17.07 13.49
CA GLN A 76 -24.93 -18.50 13.62
C GLN A 76 -24.13 -19.38 12.65
N PHE A 77 -23.45 -18.77 11.67
CA PHE A 77 -22.62 -19.48 10.70
C PHE A 77 -21.47 -20.21 11.40
N GLN A 78 -21.23 -21.46 11.00
CA GLN A 78 -20.06 -22.23 11.42
C GLN A 78 -18.86 -21.96 10.52
N ASP A 79 -19.11 -21.69 9.24
CA ASP A 79 -18.10 -21.25 8.29
C ASP A 79 -17.85 -19.75 8.46
N GLU A 80 -16.68 -19.46 9.01
CA GLU A 80 -16.30 -18.10 9.36
C GLU A 80 -16.00 -17.21 8.16
N TYR A 81 -15.71 -17.80 6.99
CA TYR A 81 -15.61 -17.05 5.73
C TYR A 81 -16.98 -16.49 5.34
N ASN A 82 -18.02 -17.33 5.39
CA ASN A 82 -19.40 -16.93 5.13
C ASN A 82 -19.90 -15.93 6.18
N GLN A 83 -19.55 -16.12 7.45
CA GLN A 83 -19.81 -15.12 8.50
C GLN A 83 -19.18 -13.77 8.15
N ALA A 84 -17.87 -13.74 7.87
CA ALA A 84 -17.14 -12.51 7.52
C ALA A 84 -17.76 -11.82 6.29
N LYS A 85 -18.21 -12.60 5.30
CA LYS A 85 -18.84 -12.11 4.08
C LYS A 85 -20.18 -11.42 4.36
N VAL A 86 -21.03 -11.99 5.22
CA VAL A 86 -22.31 -11.35 5.58
C VAL A 86 -22.07 -10.10 6.43
N LEU A 87 -21.12 -10.13 7.37
CA LEU A 87 -20.73 -8.96 8.16
C LEU A 87 -20.22 -7.82 7.27
N SER A 88 -19.44 -8.15 6.23
CA SER A 88 -18.98 -7.19 5.23
C SER A 88 -20.15 -6.50 4.52
N ALA A 89 -21.15 -7.26 4.08
CA ALA A 89 -22.30 -6.70 3.40
C ALA A 89 -23.17 -5.83 4.32
N LEU A 90 -23.25 -6.17 5.61
CA LEU A 90 -23.98 -5.38 6.60
C LEU A 90 -23.32 -4.02 6.88
N ALA A 91 -21.98 -3.95 6.82
CA ALA A 91 -21.23 -2.73 7.04
C ALA A 91 -21.58 -1.61 6.05
N ASP A 92 -22.00 -1.96 4.84
CA ASP A 92 -22.33 -1.00 3.78
C ASP A 92 -23.63 -0.22 4.04
N GLN A 93 -24.46 -0.65 4.99
CA GLN A 93 -25.85 -0.18 5.07
C GLN A 93 -26.08 0.90 6.09
N LEU A 94 -25.58 0.74 7.32
CA LEU A 94 -25.83 1.68 8.41
C LEU A 94 -24.67 1.75 9.41
N PRO A 95 -24.23 2.97 9.80
CA PRO A 95 -23.27 3.15 10.88
C PRO A 95 -23.70 2.52 12.21
N GLU A 96 -25.00 2.46 12.49
CA GLU A 96 -25.57 1.98 13.75
C GLU A 96 -25.28 0.49 14.03
N ILE A 97 -25.02 -0.33 12.99
CA ILE A 97 -24.73 -1.76 13.17
C ILE A 97 -23.23 -2.07 13.20
N LEU A 98 -22.38 -1.07 12.96
CA LEU A 98 -20.93 -1.24 12.95
C LEU A 98 -20.37 -1.72 14.30
N PRO A 99 -20.84 -1.24 15.48
CA PRO A 99 -20.36 -1.75 16.76
C PRO A 99 -20.60 -3.26 16.89
N GLU A 100 -21.79 -3.73 16.55
CA GLU A 100 -22.17 -5.12 16.68
C GLU A 100 -21.55 -6.02 15.59
N ALA A 101 -21.31 -5.47 14.40
CA ALA A 101 -20.58 -6.13 13.31
C ALA A 101 -19.08 -6.25 13.66
N LEU A 102 -18.48 -5.21 14.24
CA LEU A 102 -17.10 -5.24 14.75
C LEU A 102 -16.97 -6.26 15.88
N ALA A 103 -17.91 -6.27 16.84
CA ALA A 103 -17.95 -7.26 17.91
C ALA A 103 -18.07 -8.69 17.38
N ALA A 104 -18.85 -8.91 16.31
CA ALA A 104 -18.95 -10.22 15.66
C ALA A 104 -17.65 -10.60 14.93
N ALA A 105 -17.04 -9.67 14.20
CA ALA A 105 -15.76 -9.88 13.53
C ALA A 105 -14.65 -10.26 14.53
N ARG A 106 -14.64 -9.65 15.71
CA ARG A 106 -13.71 -9.99 16.81
C ARG A 106 -13.87 -11.43 17.32
N GLN A 107 -15.05 -12.02 17.22
CA GLN A 107 -15.34 -13.37 17.71
C GLN A 107 -14.98 -14.48 16.71
N ILE A 108 -14.67 -14.13 15.46
CA ILE A 108 -14.18 -15.08 14.44
C ILE A 108 -12.87 -15.71 14.94
N GLN A 109 -12.79 -17.04 14.99
CA GLN A 109 -11.63 -17.75 15.53
C GLN A 109 -10.49 -17.82 14.53
N HIS A 110 -10.79 -18.17 13.27
CA HIS A 110 -9.83 -18.28 12.19
C HIS A 110 -9.34 -16.89 11.77
N GLU A 111 -8.07 -16.66 12.03
CA GLU A 111 -7.48 -15.32 11.99
C GLU A 111 -7.50 -14.68 10.60
N TYR A 112 -7.40 -15.49 9.55
CA TYR A 112 -7.54 -15.00 8.17
C TYR A 112 -8.96 -14.48 7.91
N HIS A 113 -10.00 -15.16 8.39
CA HIS A 113 -11.39 -14.71 8.22
C HIS A 113 -11.69 -13.49 9.10
N ARG A 114 -11.08 -13.44 10.29
CA ARG A 114 -11.12 -12.24 11.16
C ARG A 114 -10.47 -11.03 10.48
N ALA A 115 -9.29 -11.19 9.87
CA ALA A 115 -8.63 -10.13 9.11
C ALA A 115 -9.44 -9.71 7.88
N LEU A 116 -10.05 -10.64 7.15
CA LEU A 116 -10.96 -10.34 6.04
C LEU A 116 -12.17 -9.52 6.49
N ALA A 117 -12.77 -9.86 7.63
CA ALA A 117 -13.89 -9.11 8.21
C ALA A 117 -13.46 -7.70 8.60
N PHE A 118 -12.30 -7.53 9.27
CA PHE A 118 -11.77 -6.20 9.57
C PHE A 118 -11.48 -5.38 8.32
N ARG A 119 -10.92 -6.00 7.28
CA ARG A 119 -10.68 -5.32 6.00
C ARG A 119 -11.96 -4.77 5.39
N ALA A 120 -13.03 -5.57 5.41
CA ALA A 120 -14.33 -5.16 4.90
C ALA A 120 -14.96 -4.04 5.75
N LEU A 121 -14.78 -4.09 7.07
CA LEU A 121 -15.35 -3.09 7.98
C LEU A 121 -14.58 -1.77 7.95
N ALA A 122 -13.27 -1.82 7.67
CA ALA A 122 -12.35 -0.69 7.86
C ALA A 122 -12.83 0.61 7.22
N GLU A 123 -13.29 0.57 5.96
CA GLU A 123 -13.74 1.78 5.26
C GLU A 123 -14.96 2.47 5.89
N LYS A 124 -15.73 1.73 6.69
CA LYS A 124 -17.00 2.17 7.26
C LYS A 124 -16.88 2.58 8.72
N LEU A 125 -15.80 2.18 9.40
CA LEU A 125 -15.61 2.45 10.82
C LEU A 125 -15.61 3.95 11.09
N THR A 126 -16.40 4.36 12.09
CA THR A 126 -16.40 5.72 12.60
C THR A 126 -15.18 5.93 13.53
N PRO A 127 -14.73 7.18 13.74
CA PRO A 127 -13.59 7.46 14.61
C PRO A 127 -13.68 6.85 16.02
N GLU A 128 -14.90 6.72 16.55
CA GLU A 128 -15.17 6.15 17.88
C GLU A 128 -14.90 4.64 17.95
N LEU A 129 -14.97 3.93 16.83
CA LEU A 129 -14.76 2.48 16.73
C LEU A 129 -13.34 2.08 16.32
N LEU A 130 -12.55 3.02 15.80
CA LEU A 130 -11.16 2.77 15.39
C LEU A 130 -10.25 2.26 16.51
N PRO A 131 -10.31 2.76 17.77
CA PRO A 131 -9.48 2.23 18.84
C PRO A 131 -9.76 0.75 19.13
N GLU A 132 -11.04 0.36 19.09
CA GLU A 132 -11.46 -1.03 19.29
C GLU A 132 -10.98 -1.92 18.12
N ALA A 133 -11.17 -1.46 16.89
CA ALA A 133 -10.72 -2.19 15.70
C ALA A 133 -9.19 -2.36 15.67
N LEU A 134 -8.44 -1.31 16.01
CA LEU A 134 -6.98 -1.37 16.11
C LEU A 134 -6.53 -2.36 17.20
N THR A 135 -7.16 -2.32 18.38
CA THR A 135 -6.89 -3.29 19.45
C THR A 135 -7.13 -4.72 18.97
N ALA A 136 -8.23 -4.95 18.25
CA ALA A 136 -8.57 -6.27 17.75
C ALA A 136 -7.62 -6.76 16.64
N ALA A 137 -7.20 -5.87 15.73
CA ALA A 137 -6.19 -6.17 14.73
C ALA A 137 -4.87 -6.60 15.39
N ARG A 138 -4.43 -5.87 16.43
CA ARG A 138 -3.20 -6.17 17.19
C ARG A 138 -3.23 -7.53 17.90
N GLN A 139 -4.41 -8.02 18.27
CA GLN A 139 -4.60 -9.32 18.95
C GLN A 139 -4.50 -10.53 18.01
N ILE A 140 -4.48 -10.33 16.69
CA ILE A 140 -4.24 -11.38 15.71
C ILE A 140 -2.81 -11.94 15.88
N GLN A 141 -2.67 -13.26 15.99
CA GLN A 141 -1.39 -13.92 16.27
C GLN A 141 -0.55 -14.11 15.01
N ASN A 142 -1.17 -14.55 13.92
CA ASN A 142 -0.53 -14.68 12.62
C ASN A 142 -0.17 -13.30 12.08
N GLU A 143 1.12 -13.05 11.90
CA GLU A 143 1.64 -11.73 11.57
C GLU A 143 1.15 -11.20 10.23
N TYR A 144 1.04 -12.08 9.22
CA TYR A 144 0.48 -11.72 7.93
C TYR A 144 -0.98 -11.27 8.05
N ASN A 145 -1.84 -12.03 8.74
CA ASN A 145 -3.23 -11.64 8.97
C ASN A 145 -3.35 -10.35 9.81
N ARG A 146 -2.48 -10.18 10.81
CA ARG A 146 -2.39 -8.95 11.61
C ARG A 146 -2.02 -7.76 10.72
N ALA A 147 -1.03 -7.91 9.84
CA ALA A 147 -0.62 -6.88 8.89
C ALA A 147 -1.75 -6.51 7.92
N GLN A 148 -2.43 -7.49 7.35
CA GLN A 148 -3.58 -7.25 6.46
C GLN A 148 -4.70 -6.46 7.17
N ALA A 149 -4.96 -6.75 8.45
CA ALA A 149 -5.92 -5.97 9.23
C ALA A 149 -5.43 -4.54 9.52
N LEU A 150 -4.15 -4.36 9.87
CA LEU A 150 -3.56 -3.04 10.12
C LEU A 150 -3.51 -2.17 8.86
N ILE A 151 -3.13 -2.74 7.71
CA ILE A 151 -3.10 -2.08 6.40
C ILE A 151 -4.51 -1.59 6.04
N ALA A 152 -5.54 -2.41 6.25
CA ALA A 152 -6.91 -2.00 5.96
C ALA A 152 -7.37 -0.81 6.82
N LEU A 153 -6.90 -0.73 8.07
CA LEU A 153 -7.22 0.39 8.96
C LEU A 153 -6.41 1.66 8.65
N ALA A 154 -5.25 1.54 7.99
CA ALA A 154 -4.26 2.61 7.85
C ALA A 154 -4.84 3.95 7.38
N GLU A 155 -5.66 3.95 6.33
CA GLU A 155 -6.23 5.18 5.79
C GLU A 155 -7.20 5.90 6.73
N LYS A 156 -7.82 5.15 7.66
CA LYS A 156 -8.86 5.66 8.56
C LYS A 156 -8.33 6.05 9.92
N LEU A 157 -7.14 5.59 10.30
CA LEU A 157 -6.53 5.92 11.59
C LEU A 157 -6.41 7.44 11.77
N THR A 158 -6.85 7.89 12.96
CA THR A 158 -6.67 9.26 13.42
C THR A 158 -5.24 9.47 13.91
N LEU A 159 -4.79 10.72 13.96
CA LEU A 159 -3.43 11.07 14.43
C LEU A 159 -3.12 10.50 15.82
N GLU A 160 -4.12 10.43 16.70
CA GLU A 160 -3.99 9.88 18.06
C GLU A 160 -3.70 8.37 18.09
N LEU A 161 -4.10 7.62 17.06
CA LEU A 161 -3.94 6.17 16.98
C LEU A 161 -2.72 5.70 16.17
N LEU A 162 -2.09 6.61 15.41
CA LEU A 162 -0.91 6.28 14.61
C LEU A 162 0.29 5.79 15.43
N PRO A 163 0.62 6.34 16.62
CA PRO A 163 1.71 5.81 17.43
C PRO A 163 1.48 4.35 17.81
N GLU A 164 0.24 3.96 18.09
CA GLU A 164 -0.13 2.60 18.45
C GLU A 164 -0.03 1.65 17.23
N ALA A 165 -0.49 2.09 16.06
CA ALA A 165 -0.36 1.32 14.82
C ALA A 165 1.12 1.14 14.40
N LEU A 166 1.94 2.18 14.53
CA LEU A 166 3.38 2.10 14.26
C LEU A 166 4.09 1.19 15.26
N ALA A 167 3.71 1.24 16.55
CA ALA A 167 4.22 0.31 17.55
C ALA A 167 3.84 -1.15 17.23
N ALA A 168 2.63 -1.38 16.71
CA ALA A 168 2.21 -2.70 16.24
C ALA A 168 3.02 -3.16 15.02
N ALA A 169 3.27 -2.28 14.04
CA ALA A 169 4.14 -2.58 12.89
C ALA A 169 5.55 -2.98 13.35
N ARG A 170 6.13 -2.25 14.31
CA ARG A 170 7.45 -2.58 14.88
C ARG A 170 7.52 -3.96 15.52
N GLN A 171 6.41 -4.48 16.05
CA GLN A 171 6.37 -5.79 16.72
C GLN A 171 6.28 -6.97 15.74
N ILE A 172 5.98 -6.72 14.47
CA ILE A 172 5.95 -7.73 13.41
C ILE A 172 7.38 -8.19 13.10
N GLN A 173 7.61 -9.51 13.12
CA GLN A 173 8.90 -10.10 12.78
C GLN A 173 9.05 -10.34 11.27
N ASP A 174 7.97 -10.73 10.59
CA ASP A 174 7.93 -10.88 9.13
C ASP A 174 8.17 -9.54 8.43
N GLU A 175 9.33 -9.41 7.78
CA GLU A 175 9.79 -8.12 7.27
C GLU A 175 8.94 -7.59 6.13
N TYR A 176 8.44 -8.49 5.26
CA TYR A 176 7.44 -8.17 4.24
C TYR A 176 6.19 -7.56 4.86
N SER A 177 5.59 -8.23 5.84
CA SER A 177 4.40 -7.73 6.54
C SER A 177 4.67 -6.38 7.23
N ARG A 178 5.85 -6.20 7.83
CA ARG A 178 6.25 -4.93 8.47
C ARG A 178 6.38 -3.80 7.45
N ALA A 179 7.04 -4.06 6.32
CA ALA A 179 7.21 -3.11 5.23
C ALA A 179 5.86 -2.66 4.66
N GLN A 180 4.97 -3.60 4.36
CA GLN A 180 3.64 -3.31 3.85
C GLN A 180 2.82 -2.42 4.80
N ILE A 181 2.91 -2.61 6.12
CA ILE A 181 2.24 -1.72 7.09
C ILE A 181 2.86 -0.32 7.07
N LEU A 182 4.20 -0.21 7.07
CA LEU A 182 4.87 1.10 7.04
C LEU A 182 4.51 1.89 5.77
N SER A 183 4.51 1.23 4.61
CA SER A 183 4.11 1.84 3.35
C SER A 183 2.65 2.30 3.36
N ALA A 184 1.74 1.48 3.90
CA ALA A 184 0.32 1.86 4.05
C ALA A 184 0.10 3.05 5.00
N LEU A 185 0.96 3.21 6.01
CA LEU A 185 0.88 4.33 6.97
C LEU A 185 1.62 5.59 6.48
N ALA A 186 2.45 5.52 5.44
CA ALA A 186 3.36 6.59 5.04
C ALA A 186 2.69 7.97 4.89
N ASP A 187 1.53 8.03 4.23
CA ASP A 187 0.76 9.27 4.02
C ASP A 187 0.19 9.87 5.32
N LYS A 188 0.09 9.07 6.39
CA LYS A 188 -0.48 9.47 7.66
C LYS A 188 0.55 9.80 8.72
N LEU A 189 1.83 9.54 8.49
CA LEU A 189 2.88 9.66 9.51
C LEU A 189 3.70 10.97 9.51
N PRO A 190 3.28 12.15 9.00
CA PRO A 190 4.20 13.29 8.88
C PRO A 190 4.79 13.75 10.22
N GLU A 191 4.06 13.56 11.34
CA GLU A 191 4.54 13.86 12.69
C GLU A 191 5.34 12.72 13.34
N LEU A 192 5.33 11.52 12.74
CA LEU A 192 5.97 10.29 13.25
C LEU A 192 7.00 9.72 12.25
N LEU A 193 7.45 10.52 11.28
CA LEU A 193 8.46 10.13 10.31
C LEU A 193 9.79 9.69 10.95
N PRO A 194 10.30 10.33 12.03
CA PRO A 194 11.51 9.85 12.69
C PRO A 194 11.36 8.42 13.22
N GLU A 195 10.23 8.11 13.86
CA GLU A 195 9.91 6.78 14.37
C GLU A 195 9.69 5.78 13.24
N ALA A 196 8.99 6.17 12.18
CA ALA A 196 8.75 5.33 11.01
C ALA A 196 10.07 4.95 10.32
N LEU A 197 10.97 5.91 10.14
CA LEU A 197 12.31 5.69 9.59
C LEU A 197 13.14 4.78 10.51
N ALA A 198 13.05 4.95 11.82
CA ALA A 198 13.73 4.07 12.77
C ALA A 198 13.22 2.62 12.73
N VAL A 199 11.94 2.39 12.42
CA VAL A 199 11.39 1.04 12.19
C VAL A 199 11.82 0.50 10.83
N ALA A 200 11.77 1.33 9.78
CA ALA A 200 12.24 0.95 8.43
C ALA A 200 13.69 0.45 8.47
N ARG A 201 14.57 1.16 9.17
CA ARG A 201 16.00 0.78 9.34
C ARG A 201 16.24 -0.55 10.08
N GLN A 202 15.21 -1.17 10.66
CA GLN A 202 15.31 -2.50 11.28
C GLN A 202 15.01 -3.63 10.28
N ILE A 203 14.56 -3.31 9.06
CA ILE A 203 14.35 -4.25 7.96
C ILE A 203 15.70 -4.61 7.34
N GLN A 204 15.99 -5.91 7.26
CA GLN A 204 17.23 -6.45 6.72
C GLN A 204 17.09 -6.85 5.25
N ASP A 205 15.90 -7.29 4.85
CA ASP A 205 15.56 -7.55 3.46
C ASP A 205 15.58 -6.24 2.67
N GLU A 206 16.49 -6.16 1.69
CA GLU A 206 16.75 -4.91 0.98
C GLU A 206 15.65 -4.58 -0.05
N GLU A 207 14.90 -5.57 -0.53
CA GLU A 207 13.72 -5.35 -1.38
C GLU A 207 12.63 -4.67 -0.56
N GLU A 208 12.32 -5.22 0.62
CA GLU A 208 11.32 -4.66 1.53
C GLU A 208 11.71 -3.28 2.09
N LEU A 209 13.01 -3.08 2.38
CA LEU A 209 13.53 -1.79 2.81
C LEU A 209 13.34 -0.73 1.71
N THR A 210 13.58 -1.11 0.45
CA THR A 210 13.44 -0.23 -0.70
C THR A 210 11.99 0.21 -0.89
N GLU A 211 11.04 -0.72 -0.80
CA GLU A 211 9.60 -0.43 -0.87
C GLU A 211 9.17 0.60 0.20
N VAL A 212 9.67 0.46 1.43
CA VAL A 212 9.37 1.43 2.50
C VAL A 212 10.00 2.79 2.23
N PHE A 213 11.24 2.84 1.76
CA PHE A 213 11.88 4.11 1.41
C PHE A 213 11.16 4.81 0.26
N SER A 214 10.73 4.07 -0.76
CA SER A 214 9.93 4.60 -1.87
C SER A 214 8.61 5.23 -1.37
N ALA A 215 7.93 4.57 -0.43
CA ALA A 215 6.71 5.11 0.18
C ALA A 215 6.96 6.35 1.06
N LEU A 216 8.08 6.39 1.80
CA LEU A 216 8.41 7.48 2.71
C LEU A 216 9.07 8.68 2.02
N ALA A 217 9.75 8.48 0.89
CA ALA A 217 10.63 9.46 0.25
C ALA A 217 9.94 10.82 0.06
N ASP A 218 8.71 10.82 -0.42
CA ASP A 218 7.97 12.05 -0.69
C ASP A 218 7.54 12.83 0.56
N LYS A 219 7.62 12.19 1.73
CA LYS A 219 7.16 12.72 3.02
C LYS A 219 8.31 13.19 3.89
N LEU A 220 9.54 12.72 3.65
CA LEU A 220 10.70 13.04 4.46
C LEU A 220 10.93 14.55 4.55
N THR A 221 11.09 15.04 5.77
CA THR A 221 11.45 16.45 6.03
C THR A 221 12.96 16.65 5.86
N PRO A 222 13.43 17.88 5.58
CA PRO A 222 14.85 18.16 5.37
C PRO A 222 15.78 17.65 6.48
N GLU A 223 15.29 17.61 7.73
CA GLU A 223 16.04 17.17 8.90
C GLU A 223 16.31 15.64 8.90
N LEU A 224 15.48 14.86 8.22
CA LEU A 224 15.56 13.39 8.15
C LEU A 224 16.31 12.89 6.91
N LEU A 225 16.52 13.73 5.91
CA LEU A 225 17.21 13.36 4.67
C LEU A 225 18.65 12.87 4.86
N PRO A 226 19.49 13.45 5.76
CA PRO A 226 20.82 12.91 6.01
C PRO A 226 20.79 11.47 6.53
N GLU A 227 19.79 11.15 7.35
CA GLU A 227 19.60 9.80 7.89
C GLU A 227 19.14 8.83 6.80
N ALA A 228 18.15 9.23 5.98
CA ALA A 228 17.67 8.43 4.86
C ALA A 228 18.77 8.17 3.82
N LEU A 229 19.57 9.18 3.47
CA LEU A 229 20.72 9.04 2.59
C LEU A 229 21.79 8.11 3.18
N THR A 230 22.02 8.17 4.49
CA THR A 230 22.94 7.25 5.17
C THR A 230 22.46 5.80 5.10
N ALA A 231 21.16 5.57 5.29
CA ALA A 231 20.56 4.24 5.16
C ALA A 231 20.66 3.73 3.71
N ALA A 232 20.35 4.57 2.71
CA ALA A 232 20.50 4.22 1.30
C ALA A 232 21.93 3.77 0.97
N ARG A 233 22.95 4.47 1.49
CA ARG A 233 24.36 4.11 1.29
C ARG A 233 24.76 2.75 1.91
N GLN A 234 24.02 2.27 2.89
CA GLN A 234 24.29 1.00 3.57
C GLN A 234 23.68 -0.22 2.85
N ILE A 235 22.81 0.00 1.86
CA ILE A 235 22.23 -1.06 1.03
C ILE A 235 23.34 -1.71 0.18
N GLN A 236 23.40 -3.04 0.21
CA GLN A 236 24.45 -3.84 -0.43
C GLN A 236 24.14 -4.13 -1.90
N PHE A 237 22.90 -4.49 -2.23
CA PHE A 237 22.45 -4.68 -3.60
C PHE A 237 22.36 -3.32 -4.29
N GLU A 238 23.18 -3.14 -5.33
CA GLU A 238 23.35 -1.85 -5.97
C GLU A 238 22.07 -1.35 -6.65
N SER A 239 21.23 -2.26 -7.15
CA SER A 239 19.92 -1.96 -7.73
C SER A 239 18.97 -1.35 -6.70
N HIS A 240 18.85 -1.95 -5.52
CA HIS A 240 18.05 -1.41 -4.41
C HIS A 240 18.61 -0.07 -3.92
N ARG A 241 19.95 0.04 -3.80
CA ARG A 241 20.59 1.31 -3.45
C ARG A 241 20.28 2.40 -4.45
N ALA A 242 20.34 2.10 -5.74
CA ALA A 242 20.01 3.03 -6.81
C ALA A 242 18.53 3.45 -6.78
N GLU A 243 17.63 2.51 -6.54
CA GLU A 243 16.20 2.79 -6.42
C GLU A 243 15.91 3.76 -5.27
N VAL A 244 16.43 3.49 -4.08
CA VAL A 244 16.26 4.38 -2.92
C VAL A 244 16.88 5.76 -3.19
N LEU A 245 18.10 5.82 -3.74
CA LEU A 245 18.73 7.11 -4.07
C LEU A 245 17.93 7.90 -5.12
N SER A 246 17.32 7.21 -6.09
CA SER A 246 16.48 7.82 -7.11
C SER A 246 15.17 8.35 -6.51
N ALA A 247 14.52 7.59 -5.62
CA ALA A 247 13.33 8.02 -4.90
C ALA A 247 13.60 9.26 -4.03
N LEU A 248 14.79 9.35 -3.42
CA LEU A 248 15.18 10.50 -2.60
C LEU A 248 15.65 11.71 -3.45
N ALA A 249 15.97 11.54 -4.73
CA ALA A 249 16.62 12.57 -5.56
C ALA A 249 15.88 13.92 -5.51
N ASP A 250 14.54 13.87 -5.56
CA ASP A 250 13.71 15.07 -5.54
C ASP A 250 13.77 15.87 -4.23
N LYS A 251 14.17 15.21 -3.14
CA LYS A 251 14.21 15.81 -1.81
C LYS A 251 15.61 16.21 -1.37
N LEU A 252 16.66 15.92 -2.13
CA LEU A 252 18.05 16.14 -1.71
C LEU A 252 18.74 17.41 -2.26
N PRO A 253 18.08 18.56 -2.55
CA PRO A 253 18.78 19.70 -3.19
C PRO A 253 19.93 20.25 -2.33
N GLU A 254 19.80 20.19 -1.01
CA GLU A 254 20.84 20.61 -0.06
C GLU A 254 21.90 19.52 0.22
N LEU A 255 21.69 18.30 -0.27
CA LEU A 255 22.57 17.13 -0.07
C LEU A 255 23.03 16.53 -1.41
N LEU A 256 22.98 17.31 -2.51
CA LEU A 256 23.38 16.86 -3.84
C LEU A 256 24.83 16.37 -3.92
N PRO A 257 25.83 17.00 -3.28
CA PRO A 257 27.20 16.49 -3.27
C PRO A 257 27.33 15.10 -2.63
N GLU A 258 26.64 14.88 -1.52
CA GLU A 258 26.61 13.61 -0.81
C GLU A 258 25.87 12.53 -1.61
N ALA A 259 24.74 12.89 -2.24
CA ALA A 259 23.97 12.02 -3.12
C ALA A 259 24.78 11.59 -4.35
N LEU A 260 25.52 12.53 -4.97
CA LEU A 260 26.43 12.24 -6.07
C LEU A 260 27.57 11.32 -5.65
N THR A 261 28.15 11.56 -4.47
CA THR A 261 29.21 10.69 -3.92
C THR A 261 28.68 9.27 -3.71
N ALA A 262 27.47 9.12 -3.16
CA ALA A 262 26.83 7.81 -3.00
C ALA A 262 26.56 7.14 -4.36
N THR A 263 26.09 7.91 -5.34
CA THR A 263 25.85 7.44 -6.72
C THR A 263 27.12 6.92 -7.37
N GLN A 264 28.24 7.63 -7.20
CA GLN A 264 29.53 7.23 -7.75
C GLN A 264 30.06 5.92 -7.16
N GLN A 265 29.55 5.46 -6.00
CA GLN A 265 29.92 4.19 -5.41
C GLN A 265 29.24 2.98 -6.08
N ILE A 266 28.18 3.20 -6.87
CA ILE A 266 27.49 2.17 -7.65
C ILE A 266 28.37 1.69 -8.82
N GLN A 267 28.67 0.40 -8.87
CA GLN A 267 29.49 -0.20 -9.92
C GLN A 267 28.69 -0.53 -11.16
N ASP A 268 27.48 -1.07 -10.99
CA ASP A 268 26.58 -1.37 -12.10
C ASP A 268 26.29 -0.10 -12.92
N GLU A 269 26.50 -0.22 -14.24
CA GLU A 269 26.35 0.88 -15.19
C GLU A 269 24.91 1.40 -15.23
N TYR A 270 23.96 0.48 -15.29
CA TYR A 270 22.55 0.80 -15.47
C TYR A 270 22.01 1.47 -14.21
N ASP A 271 22.27 0.90 -13.05
CA ASP A 271 21.83 1.43 -11.76
C ASP A 271 22.43 2.80 -11.48
N ARG A 272 23.73 3.00 -11.74
CA ARG A 272 24.38 4.31 -11.57
C ARG A 272 23.79 5.37 -12.49
N ALA A 273 23.62 5.04 -13.77
CA ALA A 273 23.06 5.97 -14.75
C ALA A 273 21.61 6.38 -14.40
N ASN A 274 20.82 5.46 -13.85
CA ASN A 274 19.47 5.76 -13.37
C ASN A 274 19.46 6.83 -12.27
N VAL A 275 20.33 6.69 -11.26
CA VAL A 275 20.43 7.70 -10.19
C VAL A 275 20.96 9.03 -10.73
N LEU A 276 21.98 9.00 -11.59
CA LEU A 276 22.51 10.22 -12.22
C LEU A 276 21.43 10.97 -13.00
N ASN A 277 20.57 10.24 -13.72
CA ASN A 277 19.43 10.81 -14.43
C ASN A 277 18.41 11.41 -13.46
N ALA A 278 18.08 10.72 -12.35
CA ALA A 278 17.19 11.25 -11.32
C ALA A 278 17.72 12.53 -10.65
N LEU A 279 19.04 12.61 -10.44
CA LEU A 279 19.70 13.79 -9.85
C LEU A 279 19.90 14.95 -10.85
N ALA A 280 19.88 14.67 -12.17
CA ALA A 280 20.23 15.64 -13.21
C ALA A 280 19.41 16.92 -13.11
N ASP A 281 18.09 16.81 -12.95
CA ASP A 281 17.20 17.97 -12.86
C ASP A 281 17.54 18.86 -11.67
N LYS A 282 17.87 18.27 -10.51
CA LYS A 282 18.25 19.03 -9.31
C LYS A 282 19.62 19.68 -9.46
N LEU A 283 20.57 18.99 -10.11
CA LEU A 283 21.87 19.57 -10.44
C LEU A 283 21.71 20.80 -11.34
N THR A 284 20.78 20.79 -12.31
CA THR A 284 20.54 21.97 -13.17
C THR A 284 19.92 23.16 -12.43
N GLN A 285 19.32 22.94 -11.25
CA GLN A 285 18.76 24.01 -10.42
C GLN A 285 19.82 24.69 -9.56
N MET A 286 21.01 24.10 -9.42
CA MET A 286 22.11 24.70 -8.68
C MET A 286 22.71 25.91 -9.42
N PRO A 287 23.22 26.92 -8.69
CA PRO A 287 24.02 27.99 -9.29
C PRO A 287 25.23 27.42 -10.02
N LYS A 288 25.49 27.87 -11.26
CA LYS A 288 26.63 27.40 -12.07
C LYS A 288 27.98 27.49 -11.34
N THR A 289 28.16 28.49 -10.47
CA THR A 289 29.38 28.67 -9.66
C THR A 289 29.64 27.54 -8.68
N GLN A 290 28.59 26.89 -8.18
CA GLN A 290 28.67 25.73 -7.28
C GLN A 290 28.66 24.41 -8.07
N LEU A 291 27.86 24.35 -9.13
CA LEU A 291 27.74 23.16 -9.97
C LEU A 291 29.04 22.87 -10.74
N TYR A 292 29.76 23.88 -11.21
CA TYR A 292 30.92 23.67 -12.09
C TYR A 292 32.08 22.91 -11.42
N PRO A 293 32.52 23.22 -10.19
CA PRO A 293 33.50 22.39 -9.48
C PRO A 293 33.00 20.96 -9.24
N LEU A 294 31.75 20.80 -8.79
CA LEU A 294 31.12 19.50 -8.55
C LEU A 294 31.05 18.64 -9.81
N TRP A 295 30.73 19.28 -10.95
CA TRP A 295 30.74 18.68 -12.28
C TRP A 295 32.14 18.22 -12.68
N GLN A 296 33.18 19.03 -12.46
CA GLN A 296 34.56 18.67 -12.78
C GLN A 296 35.02 17.43 -11.99
N ASP A 297 34.75 17.40 -10.68
CA ASP A 297 35.11 16.26 -9.82
C ASP A 297 34.32 15.00 -10.19
N THR A 298 33.03 15.16 -10.49
CA THR A 298 32.16 14.07 -10.93
C THR A 298 32.63 13.50 -12.27
N LEU A 299 32.86 14.35 -13.27
CA LEU A 299 33.33 13.92 -14.59
C LEU A 299 34.70 13.25 -14.50
N HIS A 300 35.61 13.77 -13.66
CA HIS A 300 36.90 13.13 -13.41
C HIS A 300 36.71 11.73 -12.86
N THR A 301 35.89 11.56 -11.83
CA THR A 301 35.61 10.25 -11.20
C THR A 301 35.00 9.26 -12.19
N LEU A 302 33.99 9.69 -12.95
CA LEU A 302 33.33 8.86 -13.96
C LEU A 302 34.29 8.49 -15.10
N SER A 303 35.23 9.38 -15.46
CA SER A 303 36.21 9.12 -16.54
C SER A 303 37.21 8.01 -16.23
N LEU A 304 37.33 7.61 -14.95
CA LEU A 304 38.18 6.50 -14.52
C LEU A 304 37.54 5.13 -14.75
N ARG A 305 36.25 5.09 -15.11
CA ARG A 305 35.49 3.85 -15.38
C ARG A 305 35.72 3.36 -16.82
N THR A 306 35.06 2.25 -17.17
CA THR A 306 35.16 1.73 -18.53
C THR A 306 34.51 2.69 -19.53
N ARG A 307 34.81 2.51 -20.82
CA ARG A 307 34.23 3.36 -21.86
C ARG A 307 32.71 3.22 -21.96
N PRO A 308 32.09 2.02 -21.94
CA PRO A 308 30.64 1.88 -21.88
C PRO A 308 30.04 2.63 -20.68
N ASP A 309 30.60 2.43 -19.49
CA ASP A 309 30.19 3.11 -18.25
C ASP A 309 30.14 4.63 -18.42
N LEU A 310 31.26 5.22 -18.85
CA LEU A 310 31.38 6.65 -19.02
C LEU A 310 30.39 7.19 -20.04
N LEU A 311 30.13 6.46 -21.13
CA LEU A 311 29.18 6.89 -22.15
C LEU A 311 27.74 6.88 -21.63
N SER A 312 27.38 5.88 -20.81
CA SER A 312 26.07 5.82 -20.15
C SER A 312 25.90 6.95 -19.16
N ASP A 313 26.90 7.18 -18.30
CA ASP A 313 26.88 8.25 -17.30
C ASP A 313 26.81 9.65 -17.95
N ILE A 314 27.57 9.90 -19.02
CA ILE A 314 27.52 11.15 -19.79
C ILE A 314 26.13 11.33 -20.43
N THR A 315 25.51 10.24 -20.90
CA THR A 315 24.17 10.28 -21.48
C THR A 315 23.14 10.70 -20.43
N ALA A 316 23.18 10.09 -19.24
CA ALA A 316 22.31 10.45 -18.11
C ALA A 316 22.49 11.92 -17.68
N LEU A 317 23.72 12.45 -17.79
CA LEU A 317 24.06 13.83 -17.39
C LEU A 317 23.92 14.86 -18.53
N THR A 318 23.31 14.49 -19.66
CA THR A 318 23.03 15.41 -20.77
C THR A 318 22.35 16.73 -20.33
N PRO A 319 21.34 16.73 -19.44
CA PRO A 319 20.72 17.97 -18.96
C PRO A 319 21.72 18.90 -18.26
N VAL A 320 22.68 18.34 -17.52
CA VAL A 320 23.73 19.10 -16.80
C VAL A 320 24.71 19.73 -17.79
N ILE A 321 25.15 18.98 -18.81
CA ILE A 321 26.04 19.49 -19.86
C ILE A 321 25.37 20.64 -20.61
N PHE A 322 24.09 20.48 -20.97
CA PHE A 322 23.31 21.52 -21.62
C PHE A 322 23.15 22.75 -20.73
N TYR A 323 22.81 22.55 -19.45
CA TYR A 323 22.67 23.67 -18.51
C TYR A 323 23.98 24.46 -18.37
N LEU A 324 25.14 23.79 -18.28
CA LEU A 324 26.43 24.43 -18.14
C LEU A 324 26.86 25.20 -19.40
N GLY A 325 26.78 24.58 -20.58
CA GLY A 325 27.39 25.10 -21.82
C GLY A 325 26.52 25.15 -23.07
N GLY A 326 25.21 24.91 -22.95
CA GLY A 326 24.23 25.02 -24.03
C GLY A 326 24.37 23.97 -25.14
N GLU A 327 23.77 24.24 -26.30
CA GLU A 327 23.80 23.35 -27.47
C GLU A 327 25.22 23.08 -27.97
N GLU A 328 26.10 24.07 -27.88
CA GLU A 328 27.50 23.94 -28.31
C GLU A 328 28.25 22.91 -27.46
N ALA A 329 28.03 22.88 -26.14
CA ALA A 329 28.64 21.88 -25.27
C ALA A 329 28.17 20.45 -25.59
N ILE A 330 26.87 20.25 -25.85
CA ILE A 330 26.33 18.95 -26.27
C ILE A 330 26.98 18.49 -27.59
N LYS A 331 27.01 19.38 -28.58
CA LYS A 331 27.61 19.10 -29.89
C LYS A 331 29.10 18.76 -29.77
N ASN A 332 29.85 19.54 -29.00
CA ASN A 332 31.28 19.31 -28.80
C ASN A 332 31.55 18.01 -28.05
N THR A 333 30.74 17.66 -27.05
CA THR A 333 30.81 16.36 -26.36
C THR A 333 30.57 15.20 -27.33
N ALA A 334 29.53 15.28 -28.16
CA ALA A 334 29.23 14.25 -29.16
C ALA A 334 30.34 14.08 -30.20
N ILE A 335 30.89 15.19 -30.71
CA ILE A 335 32.04 15.17 -31.64
C ILE A 335 33.26 14.53 -30.97
N THR A 336 33.56 14.93 -29.73
CA THR A 336 34.70 14.38 -28.98
C THR A 336 34.56 12.86 -28.78
N ILE A 337 33.37 12.38 -28.43
CA ILE A 337 33.08 10.93 -28.32
C ILE A 337 33.32 10.23 -29.66
N GLN A 338 32.84 10.80 -30.77
CA GLN A 338 33.04 10.24 -32.10
C GLN A 338 34.51 10.21 -32.53
N ASP A 339 35.27 11.28 -32.28
CA ASP A 339 36.67 11.37 -32.67
C ASP A 339 37.54 10.41 -31.86
N VAL A 340 37.32 10.33 -30.53
CA VAL A 340 37.98 9.32 -29.69
C VAL A 340 37.59 7.91 -30.16
N SER A 341 36.34 7.67 -30.54
CA SER A 341 35.93 6.35 -31.06
C SER A 341 36.68 5.92 -32.33
N ARG A 342 37.12 6.88 -33.15
CA ARG A 342 37.84 6.64 -34.41
C ARG A 342 39.31 6.33 -34.20
N TRP A 343 39.92 6.79 -33.10
CA TRP A 343 41.34 6.60 -32.82
C TRP A 343 41.68 5.18 -32.34
N TRP A 344 40.67 4.38 -31.97
CA TRP A 344 40.83 3.05 -31.38
C TRP A 344 40.16 1.97 -32.23
N ARG A 345 40.54 1.89 -33.52
CA ARG A 345 40.18 0.77 -34.40
C ARG A 345 41.09 -0.43 -34.22
#